data_AF-A0A953X8F6-F1
#
_entry.id   AF-A0A953X8F6-F1
#
_cell.length_a   1.000
_cell.length_b   1.000
_cell.length_c   1.000
_cell.angle_alpha   90.00
_cell.angle_beta   90.00
_cell.angle_gamma   90.00
#
_symmetry.space_group_name_H-M   'P 1'
#
loop_
_entity.id
_entity.type
_entity.pdbx_description
1 polymer ?
#
loop_
_entity_poly.entity_id
_entity_poly.type
_entity_poly.pdbx_seq_one_letter_code
_entity_poly.pdbx_strand_id
1 'polypeptide(L)' 'GCNNYSATYTVSGTKMTVGPVASTRRMCPGEAIMNQEQRMLAALAGEQDIQFTEDGALKLNAVSGFSILARIN' A
#
# COMPACT_ATOMS: atom_id res chain seq x y z
N GLY A 1 2.50 9.48 -4.87
CA GLY A 1 1.28 9.50 -5.71
C GLY A 1 0.58 10.83 -5.57
N CYS A 2 -0.41 11.09 -6.40
CA CYS A 2 -1.14 12.36 -6.43
C CYS A 2 -2.45 12.31 -5.63
N ASN A 3 -3.11 11.15 -5.63
CA ASN A 3 -4.34 10.92 -4.89
C ASN A 3 -4.10 10.40 -3.47
N ASN A 4 -5.14 10.55 -2.63
CA ASN A 4 -5.24 9.85 -1.35
C ASN A 4 -5.99 8.55 -1.58
N TYR A 5 -5.62 7.51 -0.83
CA TYR A 5 -6.26 6.20 -0.88
C TYR A 5 -6.65 5.76 0.52
N SER A 6 -7.71 4.96 0.60
CA SER A 6 -8.17 4.33 1.84
C SER A 6 -8.79 2.98 1.53
N ALA A 7 -8.60 2.02 2.42
CA ALA A 7 -9.21 0.71 2.32
C ALA A 7 -9.57 0.20 3.72
N THR A 8 -10.57 -0.66 3.79
CA THR A 8 -10.74 -1.53 4.96
C THR A 8 -9.72 -2.65 4.88
N TYR A 9 -9.33 -3.18 6.05
CA TYR A 9 -8.46 -4.34 6.12
C TYR A 9 -8.84 -5.21 7.31
N THR A 10 -8.49 -6.49 7.24
CA THR A 10 -8.51 -7.42 8.36
C THR A 10 -7.11 -7.91 8.66
N VAL A 11 -6.83 -8.26 9.92
CA VAL A 11 -5.53 -8.81 10.35
C VAL A 11 -5.75 -10.11 11.09
N SER A 12 -4.96 -11.12 10.76
CA SER A 12 -4.88 -12.39 11.47
C SER A 12 -3.41 -12.78 11.61
N GLY A 13 -2.86 -12.67 12.83
CA GLY A 13 -1.44 -12.87 13.09
C GLY A 13 -0.57 -11.91 12.26
N THR A 14 0.29 -12.47 11.41
CA THR A 14 1.17 -11.70 10.50
C THR A 14 0.57 -11.48 9.11
N LYS A 15 -0.70 -11.85 8.90
CA LYS A 15 -1.38 -11.67 7.62
C LYS A 15 -2.37 -10.51 7.70
N MET A 16 -2.30 -9.61 6.73
CA MET A 16 -3.28 -8.55 6.51
C MET A 16 -3.97 -8.76 5.16
N THR A 17 -5.30 -8.75 5.14
CA THR A 17 -6.06 -8.76 3.89
C THR A 17 -6.64 -7.38 3.67
N VAL A 18 -6.19 -6.70 2.62
CA VAL A 18 -6.69 -5.39 2.22
C VAL A 18 -7.90 -5.57 1.31
N GLY A 19 -9.01 -4.95 1.69
CA GLY A 19 -10.22 -4.90 0.89
C GLY A 19 -10.12 -3.96 -0.31
N PRO A 20 -11.25 -3.67 -0.97
CA PRO A 20 -11.29 -2.73 -2.09
C PRO A 20 -10.70 -1.36 -1.69
N VAL A 21 -9.78 -0.85 -2.52
CA VAL A 21 -9.12 0.44 -2.29
C VAL A 21 -9.93 1.55 -2.95
N ALA A 22 -10.37 2.52 -2.15
CA ALA A 22 -10.93 3.78 -2.63
C ALA A 22 -9.81 4.81 -2.87
N SER A 23 -9.99 5.67 -3.87
CA SER A 23 -9.04 6.73 -4.23
C SER A 23 -9.77 8.05 -4.49
N THR A 24 -9.11 9.16 -4.18
CA THR A 24 -9.52 10.46 -4.74
C THR A 24 -9.23 10.53 -6.24
N ARG A 25 -9.77 11.54 -6.93
CA ARG A 25 -9.52 11.80 -8.35
C ARG A 25 -9.12 13.26 -8.57
N ARG A 26 -7.87 13.58 -8.26
CA ARG A 26 -7.26 14.89 -8.53
C ARG A 26 -6.72 14.94 -9.95
N MET A 27 -6.62 16.15 -10.48
CA MET A 27 -5.82 16.39 -11.69
C MET A 27 -4.34 16.33 -11.29
N CYS A 28 -3.59 15.44 -11.93
CA CYS A 28 -2.23 15.11 -11.52
C CYS A 28 -1.21 15.55 -12.57
N PRO A 29 -0.03 16.05 -12.13
CA PRO A 29 1.00 16.49 -13.06
C PRO A 29 1.76 15.29 -13.64
N GLY A 30 1.47 14.96 -14.90
CA GLY A 30 2.27 14.05 -15.72
C GLY A 30 2.09 12.55 -15.44
N GLU A 31 2.62 11.72 -16.34
CA GLU A 31 2.45 10.27 -16.29
C GLU A 31 3.26 9.60 -15.18
N ALA A 32 4.43 10.15 -14.83
CA ALA A 32 5.31 9.54 -13.83
C ALA A 32 4.65 9.42 -12.44
N ILE A 33 3.92 10.46 -12.00
CA ILE A 33 3.22 10.45 -10.70
C ILE A 33 2.03 9.48 -10.72
N MET A 34 1.35 9.37 -11.85
CA MET A 34 0.23 8.45 -12.06
C MET A 34 0.70 6.99 -12.06
N ASN A 35 1.82 6.71 -12.72
CA ASN A 35 2.43 5.37 -12.71
C ASN A 35 2.90 4.96 -11.30
N GLN A 36 3.43 5.90 -10.51
CA GLN A 36 3.76 5.64 -9.11
C GLN A 36 2.52 5.31 -8.28
N GLU A 37 1.42 6.05 -8.49
CA GLU A 37 0.13 5.79 -7.84
C GLU A 37 -0.42 4.41 -8.20
N GLN A 38 -0.42 4.02 -9.47
CA GLN A 38 -0.85 2.68 -9.89
C GLN A 38 -0.02 1.56 -9.25
N ARG A 39 1.31 1.73 -9.16
CA ARG A 39 2.17 0.76 -8.47
C ARG A 39 1.84 0.65 -6.98
N MET A 40 1.56 1.77 -6.31
CA MET A 40 1.15 1.75 -4.91
C MET A 40 -0.20 1.02 -4.71
N LEU A 41 -1.17 1.29 -5.58
CA LEU A 41 -2.48 0.62 -5.54
C LEU A 41 -2.34 -0.89 -5.79
N ALA A 42 -1.51 -1.29 -6.75
CA ALA A 42 -1.24 -2.70 -7.02
C ALA A 42 -0.52 -3.39 -5.84
N ALA A 43 0.39 -2.67 -5.16
CA ALA A 43 1.09 -3.19 -3.99
C ALA A 43 0.18 -3.36 -2.77
N LEU A 44 -0.83 -2.49 -2.61
CA LEU A 44 -1.79 -2.58 -1.50
C LEU A 44 -2.87 -3.66 -1.71
N ALA A 45 -3.06 -4.17 -2.93
CA ALA A 45 -4.16 -5.08 -3.23
C ALA A 45 -3.94 -6.47 -2.61
N GLY A 46 -4.99 -7.01 -2.00
CA GLY A 46 -5.04 -8.41 -1.56
C GLY A 46 -4.31 -8.68 -0.23
N GLU A 47 -3.80 -9.91 -0.10
CA GLU A 47 -3.11 -10.37 1.10
C GLU A 47 -1.67 -9.86 1.17
N GLN A 48 -1.28 -9.46 2.39
CA GLN A 48 0.02 -8.93 2.74
C GLN A 48 0.59 -9.70 3.93
N ASP A 49 1.88 -10.03 3.88
CA ASP A 49 2.66 -10.40 5.05
C ASP A 49 3.19 -9.16 5.77
N ILE A 50 2.80 -9.00 7.02
CA ILE A 50 3.22 -7.95 7.94
C ILE A 50 4.54 -8.34 8.60
N GLN A 51 5.52 -7.45 8.56
CA GLN A 51 6.76 -7.54 9.33
C GLN A 51 7.09 -6.16 9.93
N PHE A 52 7.73 -6.15 11.08
CA PHE A 52 8.37 -4.94 11.62
C PHE A 52 9.87 -5.09 11.48
N THR A 53 10.52 -4.04 10.96
CA THR A 53 11.97 -3.96 10.90
C THR A 53 12.54 -3.58 12.26
N GLU A 54 13.84 -3.78 12.46
CA GLU A 54 14.52 -3.43 13.72
C GLU A 54 14.43 -1.94 14.05
N ASP A 55 14.38 -1.07 13.03
CA ASP A 55 14.17 0.38 13.18
C ASP A 55 12.69 0.77 13.38
N GLY A 56 11.79 -0.20 13.56
CA GLY A 56 10.38 0.03 13.87
C GLY A 56 9.49 0.37 12.67
N ALA A 57 10.00 0.25 11.44
CA ALA A 57 9.18 0.45 10.24
C ALA A 57 8.27 -0.77 10.00
N LEU A 58 7.07 -0.51 9.49
CA LEU A 58 6.15 -1.56 9.02
C LEU A 58 6.51 -1.94 7.59
N LYS A 59 6.82 -3.21 7.35
CA LYS A 59 6.98 -3.79 6.02
C LYS A 59 5.76 -4.64 5.68
N LEU A 60 5.12 -4.34 4.56
CA LEU A 60 4.05 -5.15 3.97
C LEU A 60 4.59 -5.82 2.71
N ASN A 61 4.45 -7.14 2.62
CA ASN A 61 4.87 -7.90 1.45
C ASN A 61 3.64 -8.50 0.77
N ALA A 62 3.33 -8.04 -0.43
CA ALA A 62 2.21 -8.52 -1.21
C ALA A 62 2.54 -9.86 -1.86
N VAL A 63 1.54 -10.71 -2.06
CA VAL A 63 1.68 -11.97 -2.81
C VAL A 63 2.16 -11.73 -4.26
N SER A 64 1.86 -10.57 -4.82
CA SER A 64 2.33 -10.13 -6.14
C SER A 64 3.85 -9.84 -6.22
N GLY A 65 4.56 -9.87 -5.08
CA GLY A 65 6.00 -9.60 -5.00
C GLY A 65 6.35 -8.13 -4.74
N PHE A 66 5.36 -7.24 -4.62
CA PHE A 66 5.60 -5.87 -4.17
C PHE A 66 5.87 -5.81 -2.66
N SER A 67 6.72 -4.87 -2.24
CA SER A 67 6.91 -4.55 -0.83
C SER A 67 6.71 -3.06 -0.57
N ILE A 68 5.99 -2.74 0.50
CA ILE A 68 5.80 -1.39 1.01
C ILE A 68 6.52 -1.27 2.35
N LEU A 69 7.32 -0.22 2.52
CA LEU A 69 7.91 0.15 3.80
C LEU A 69 7.25 1.44 4.30
N ALA A 70 6.57 1.38 5.44
CA ALA A 70 5.86 2.49 6.05
C ALA A 70 6.51 2.87 7.38
N ARG A 71 6.62 4.17 7.64
CA ARG A 71 7.17 4.74 8.88
C ARG A 71 6.19 5.78 9.43
N ILE A 72 6.10 5.87 10.75
CA ILE A 72 5.43 6.97 11.44
C ILE A 72 6.50 8.04 11.66
N ASN A 73 6.27 9.25 11.14
CA ASN A 73 7.11 10.41 11.43
C ASN A 73 6.71 11.07 12.74
#